data_AF-A0AAF0J9U9-F1
#
_entry.id   AF-A0AAF0J9U9-F1
#
_cell.length_a   1.000
_cell.length_b   1.000
_cell.length_c   1.000
_cell.angle_alpha   90.00
_cell.angle_beta   90.00
_cell.angle_gamma   90.00
#
_symmetry.space_group_name_H-M   'P 1'
#
loop_
_entity.id
_entity.type
_entity.pdbx_description
1 polymer ?
#
loop_
_entity_poly.entity_id
_entity_poly.type
_entity_poly.pdbx_seq_one_letter_code
_entity_poly.pdbx_strand_id
1 'polypeptide(L)'
;MHSRNPTLIPAEVAVPVGNAAVVACVLGVLMGGCLTLNGASLAAWLDGAKLSLAVPLQTYFVFVCLFHMLEFYITAHYNPTRLYDDSFLLQNGSEYLLAHGVGIAEHLIELYFWPQMKQYANIALAGIVLVVAGQTMRTLAMVHSGSNFSHKVAIKKRADHELVRSGVYRYVYCRV
;
A
#
# COMPACT_ATOMS: atom_id res chain seq x y z
N MET A 1 23.75 19.52 13.70
CA MET A 1 23.42 18.11 14.05
C MET A 1 22.67 18.11 15.37
N HIS A 2 21.34 17.89 15.35
CA HIS A 2 20.53 17.84 16.55
C HIS A 2 20.62 16.40 17.09
N SER A 3 21.45 16.19 18.12
CA SER A 3 21.54 14.91 18.84
C SER A 3 20.19 14.66 19.51
N ARG A 4 19.33 13.84 18.88
CA ARG A 4 18.10 13.37 19.52
C ARG A 4 18.52 12.36 20.58
N ASN A 5 18.19 12.63 21.85
CA ASN A 5 18.35 11.64 22.91
C ASN A 5 17.65 10.34 22.49
N PRO A 6 18.34 9.19 22.50
CA PRO A 6 17.73 7.93 22.12
C PRO A 6 16.56 7.63 23.06
N THR A 7 15.42 7.27 22.48
CA THR A 7 14.22 6.88 23.27
C THR A 7 14.30 5.39 23.56
N LEU A 8 14.17 5.02 24.83
CA LEU A 8 14.15 3.62 25.24
C LEU A 8 12.83 2.98 24.80
N ILE A 9 12.91 1.86 24.08
CA ILE A 9 11.74 1.05 23.71
C ILE A 9 11.44 0.12 24.90
N PRO A 10 10.24 0.19 25.50
CA PRO A 10 9.88 -0.71 26.60
C PRO A 10 9.92 -2.18 26.17
N ALA A 11 10.33 -3.06 27.10
CA ALA A 11 10.48 -4.49 26.81
C ALA A 11 9.16 -5.13 26.36
N GLU A 12 8.02 -4.65 26.87
CA GLU A 12 6.69 -5.16 26.50
C GLU A 12 6.33 -4.96 25.02
N VAL A 13 6.91 -3.96 24.34
CA VAL A 13 6.62 -3.65 22.92
C VAL A 13 7.77 -4.00 21.98
N ALA A 14 8.88 -4.50 22.51
CA ALA A 14 10.08 -4.79 21.70
C ALA A 14 9.82 -5.82 20.60
N VAL A 15 9.06 -6.88 20.88
CA VAL A 15 8.73 -7.94 19.90
C VAL A 15 7.82 -7.41 18.78
N PRO A 16 6.66 -6.77 19.06
CA PRO A 16 5.83 -6.15 18.03
C PRO A 16 6.58 -5.14 17.15
N VAL A 17 7.44 -4.30 17.77
CA VAL A 17 8.26 -3.33 17.02
C VAL A 17 9.27 -4.04 16.12
N GLY A 18 9.90 -5.11 16.60
CA GLY A 18 10.80 -5.94 15.79
C GLY A 18 10.08 -6.58 14.59
N ASN A 19 8.89 -7.14 14.81
CA ASN A 19 8.07 -7.72 13.74
C ASN A 19 7.72 -6.67 12.67
N ALA A 20 7.24 -5.50 13.10
CA ALA A 20 6.92 -4.40 12.19
C ALA A 20 8.14 -3.93 11.40
N ALA A 21 9.32 -3.86 12.03
CA ALA A 21 10.57 -3.50 11.36
C ALA A 21 10.99 -4.54 10.31
N VAL A 22 10.84 -5.84 10.60
CA VAL A 22 11.12 -6.92 9.63
C VAL A 22 10.15 -6.85 8.45
N VAL A 23 8.85 -6.68 8.70
CA VAL A 23 7.85 -6.54 7.64
C VAL A 23 8.14 -5.33 6.76
N ALA A 24 8.43 -4.17 7.36
CA ALA A 24 8.80 -2.98 6.61
C ALA A 24 10.09 -3.18 5.79
N CYS A 25 11.09 -3.87 6.34
CA CYS A 25 12.33 -4.19 5.63
C CYS A 25 12.06 -5.07 4.41
N VAL A 26 11.29 -6.15 4.56
CA VAL A 26 10.95 -7.07 3.46
C VAL A 26 10.16 -6.35 2.36
N LEU A 27 9.13 -5.60 2.73
CA LEU A 27 8.35 -4.78 1.79
C LEU A 27 9.23 -3.75 1.07
N GLY A 28 10.15 -3.11 1.80
CA GLY A 28 11.07 -2.11 1.27
C GLY A 28 12.07 -2.69 0.28
N VAL A 29 12.67 -3.85 0.59
CA VAL A 29 13.59 -4.56 -0.31
C VAL A 29 12.87 -5.00 -1.59
N LEU A 30 11.67 -5.56 -1.46
CA LEU A 30 10.87 -5.98 -2.62
C LEU A 30 10.51 -4.79 -3.52
N MET A 31 10.00 -3.70 -2.91
CA MET A 31 9.67 -2.47 -3.63
C MET A 31 10.90 -1.87 -4.33
N GLY A 32 12.03 -1.76 -3.62
CA GLY A 32 13.27 -1.21 -4.17
C GLY A 32 13.84 -2.04 -5.32
N GLY A 33 13.78 -3.37 -5.21
CA GLY A 33 14.15 -4.28 -6.29
C GLY A 33 13.28 -4.08 -7.53
N CYS A 34 11.95 -4.05 -7.37
CA CYS A 34 11.03 -3.82 -8.48
C CYS A 34 11.21 -2.43 -9.12
N LEU A 35 11.42 -1.38 -8.33
CA LEU A 35 11.70 -0.03 -8.83
C LEU A 35 13.00 0.03 -9.65
N THR A 36 14.05 -0.64 -9.18
CA THR A 36 15.34 -0.70 -9.89
C THR A 36 15.19 -1.41 -11.25
N LEU A 37 14.46 -2.52 -11.29
CA LEU A 37 14.20 -3.27 -12.53
C LEU A 37 13.32 -2.49 -13.51
N ASN A 38 12.30 -1.80 -13.01
CA ASN A 38 11.48 -0.89 -13.82
C ASN A 38 12.32 0.27 -14.39
N GLY A 39 13.19 0.86 -13.56
CA GLY A 39 14.09 1.95 -13.97
C GLY A 39 15.06 1.52 -15.08
N ALA A 40 15.66 0.33 -14.94
CA ALA A 40 16.51 -0.25 -15.98
C ALA A 40 15.74 -0.54 -17.27
N SER A 41 14.51 -1.06 -17.15
CA SER A 41 13.64 -1.32 -18.30
C SER A 41 13.22 -0.03 -19.02
N LEU A 42 13.00 1.05 -18.27
CA LEU A 42 12.70 2.37 -18.82
C LEU A 42 13.92 2.96 -19.53
N ALA A 43 15.11 2.89 -18.93
CA ALA A 43 16.35 3.35 -19.56
C ALA A 43 16.61 2.63 -20.89
N ALA A 44 16.50 1.30 -20.90
CA ALA A 44 16.63 0.50 -22.13
C ALA A 44 15.58 0.90 -23.19
N TRP A 45 14.35 1.18 -22.77
CA TRP A 45 13.29 1.64 -23.68
C TRP A 45 13.60 3.02 -24.28
N LEU A 46 14.16 3.95 -23.49
CA LEU A 46 14.62 5.25 -23.98
C LEU A 46 15.77 5.13 -24.97
N ASP A 47 16.63 4.11 -24.82
CA ASP A 47 17.70 3.75 -25.76
C ASP A 47 17.21 3.00 -27.01
N GLY A 48 15.89 2.88 -27.20
CA GLY A 48 15.27 2.27 -28.37
C GLY A 48 15.01 0.78 -28.28
N ALA A 49 15.26 0.14 -27.12
CA ALA A 49 14.83 -1.23 -26.88
C ALA A 49 13.30 -1.33 -26.72
N LYS A 50 12.76 -2.53 -26.88
CA LYS A 50 11.35 -2.78 -26.56
C LYS A 50 11.15 -2.78 -25.03
N LEU A 51 10.05 -2.22 -24.56
CA LEU A 51 9.71 -2.22 -23.14
C LEU A 51 9.59 -3.68 -22.65
N SER A 52 10.26 -3.98 -21.53
CA SER A 52 10.26 -5.33 -20.94
C SER A 52 8.85 -5.74 -20.54
N LEU A 53 8.46 -6.97 -20.87
CA LEU A 53 7.15 -7.53 -20.51
C LEU A 53 7.00 -7.74 -18.98
N ALA A 54 8.09 -7.64 -18.22
CA ALA A 54 8.07 -7.76 -16.78
C ALA A 54 7.62 -6.46 -16.07
N VAL A 55 7.65 -5.31 -16.77
CA VAL A 55 7.34 -3.99 -16.20
C VAL A 55 5.96 -3.93 -15.54
N PRO A 56 4.86 -4.47 -16.14
CA PRO A 56 3.55 -4.40 -15.49
C PRO A 56 3.50 -5.13 -14.15
N LEU A 57 4.04 -6.35 -14.07
CA LEU A 57 4.04 -7.14 -12.84
C LEU A 57 4.95 -6.51 -11.77
N GLN A 58 6.12 -6.02 -12.16
CA GLN A 58 7.02 -5.27 -11.27
C GLN A 58 6.33 -4.02 -10.72
N THR A 59 5.65 -3.26 -11.57
CA THR A 59 4.88 -2.06 -11.19
C THR A 59 3.76 -2.40 -10.23
N TYR A 60 3.04 -3.50 -10.45
CA TYR A 60 2.03 -4.00 -9.53
C TYR A 60 2.59 -4.27 -8.13
N PHE A 61 3.74 -4.98 -8.02
CA PHE A 61 4.38 -5.21 -6.72
C PHE A 61 4.83 -3.92 -6.04
N VAL A 62 5.33 -2.94 -6.79
CA VAL A 62 5.65 -1.61 -6.23
C VAL A 62 4.43 -1.00 -5.55
N PHE A 63 3.27 -0.99 -6.21
CA PHE A 63 2.06 -0.41 -5.63
C PHE A 63 1.51 -1.20 -4.44
N VAL A 64 1.56 -2.54 -4.48
CA VAL A 64 1.15 -3.38 -3.35
C VAL A 64 2.04 -3.13 -2.13
N CYS A 65 3.37 -3.11 -2.31
CA CYS A 65 4.29 -2.80 -1.21
C CYS A 65 4.10 -1.38 -0.67
N LEU A 66 3.93 -0.40 -1.57
CA LEU A 66 3.70 0.99 -1.19
C LEU A 66 2.38 1.15 -0.42
N PHE A 67 1.31 0.49 -0.85
CA PHE A 67 0.02 0.47 -0.15
C PHE A 67 0.18 0.01 1.30
N HIS A 68 0.78 -1.17 1.51
CA HIS A 68 0.96 -1.74 2.85
C HIS A 68 1.88 -0.89 3.74
N MET A 69 2.91 -0.28 3.16
CA MET A 69 3.81 0.62 3.88
C MET A 69 3.10 1.92 4.29
N LEU A 70 2.34 2.54 3.38
CA LEU A 70 1.60 3.76 3.64
C LEU A 70 0.50 3.54 4.68
N GLU A 71 -0.15 2.38 4.67
CA GLU A 71 -1.17 2.06 5.66
C GLU A 71 -0.62 2.08 7.09
N PHE A 72 0.50 1.39 7.31
CA PHE A 72 1.17 1.38 8.60
C PHE A 72 1.69 2.77 8.98
N TYR A 73 2.34 3.46 8.04
CA TYR A 73 2.93 4.78 8.28
C TYR A 73 1.88 5.84 8.65
N ILE A 74 0.79 5.92 7.89
CA ILE A 74 -0.27 6.90 8.13
C ILE A 74 -1.01 6.56 9.44
N THR A 75 -1.25 5.29 9.73
CA THR A 75 -1.85 4.86 11.01
C THR A 75 -0.95 5.24 12.18
N ALA A 76 0.36 5.00 12.07
CA ALA A 76 1.32 5.33 13.12
C ALA A 76 1.38 6.84 13.40
N HIS A 77 1.21 7.68 12.36
CA HIS A 77 1.28 9.13 12.50
C HIS A 77 -0.04 9.76 12.97
N TYR A 78 -1.17 9.36 12.40
CA TYR A 78 -2.48 10.02 12.61
C TYR A 78 -3.40 9.27 13.57
N ASN A 79 -3.13 8.00 13.88
CA ASN A 79 -3.91 7.20 14.81
C ASN A 79 -3.02 6.27 15.67
N PRO A 80 -2.06 6.82 16.44
CA PRO A 80 -1.11 6.01 17.22
C PRO A 80 -1.78 5.16 18.29
N THR A 81 -2.96 5.56 18.77
CA THR A 81 -3.72 4.80 19.78
C THR A 81 -4.27 3.47 19.27
N ARG A 82 -4.28 3.27 17.95
CA ARG A 82 -4.81 2.06 17.28
C ARG A 82 -3.81 1.49 16.28
N LEU A 83 -2.52 1.71 16.54
CA LEU A 83 -1.45 1.08 15.80
C LEU A 83 -1.20 -0.32 16.36
N TYR A 84 -1.24 -1.30 15.47
CA TYR A 84 -0.90 -2.70 15.76
C TYR A 84 0.22 -3.14 14.82
N ASP A 85 0.99 -4.15 15.20
CA ASP A 85 2.06 -4.71 14.36
C ASP A 85 1.53 -5.35 13.06
N ASP A 86 0.25 -5.72 13.03
CA ASP A 86 -0.47 -6.20 11.84
C ASP A 86 -1.11 -5.08 10.99
N SER A 87 -0.95 -3.80 11.37
CA SER A 87 -1.55 -2.65 10.68
C SER A 87 -1.01 -2.39 9.27
N PHE A 88 -0.04 -3.18 8.81
CA PHE A 88 0.30 -3.27 7.40
C PHE A 88 -0.85 -3.84 6.56
N LEU A 89 -1.86 -4.47 7.17
CA LEU A 89 -3.00 -5.10 6.49
C LEU A 89 -2.62 -6.20 5.49
N LEU A 90 -1.53 -6.93 5.76
CA LEU A 90 -1.13 -8.08 4.95
C LEU A 90 -2.10 -9.26 5.10
N GLN A 91 -2.74 -9.39 6.26
CA GLN A 91 -3.66 -10.47 6.59
C GLN A 91 -5.11 -9.97 6.57
N ASN A 92 -5.66 -9.72 5.39
CA ASN A 92 -7.02 -9.21 5.20
C ASN A 92 -8.03 -10.30 4.80
N GLY A 93 -7.86 -11.52 5.33
CA GLY A 93 -8.66 -12.70 4.96
C GLY A 93 -7.99 -13.60 3.91
N SER A 94 -8.46 -14.85 3.82
CA SER A 94 -7.94 -15.82 2.84
C SER A 94 -8.35 -15.43 1.41
N GLU A 95 -9.49 -14.77 1.26
CA GLU A 95 -10.03 -14.27 0.00
C GLU A 95 -9.13 -13.19 -0.60
N TYR A 96 -8.53 -12.34 0.24
CA TYR A 96 -7.58 -11.31 -0.20
C TYR A 96 -6.33 -11.94 -0.80
N LEU A 97 -5.72 -12.90 -0.09
CA LEU A 97 -4.54 -13.62 -0.58
C LEU A 97 -4.86 -14.41 -1.86
N LEU A 98 -6.05 -15.02 -1.91
CA LEU A 98 -6.51 -15.75 -3.10
C LEU A 98 -6.68 -14.81 -4.29
N ALA A 99 -7.29 -13.63 -4.11
CA ALA A 99 -7.47 -12.65 -5.18
C ALA A 99 -6.13 -12.17 -5.76
N HIS A 100 -5.16 -11.86 -4.90
CA HIS A 100 -3.81 -11.53 -5.35
C HIS A 100 -3.13 -12.69 -6.08
N GLY A 101 -3.25 -13.90 -5.55
CA GLY A 101 -2.69 -15.10 -6.17
C GLY A 101 -3.29 -15.38 -7.55
N VAL A 102 -4.61 -15.28 -7.69
CA VAL A 102 -5.33 -15.46 -8.95
C VAL A 102 -4.94 -14.38 -9.95
N GLY A 103 -4.87 -13.10 -9.55
CA GLY A 103 -4.47 -12.01 -10.46
C GLY A 103 -3.02 -12.14 -10.95
N ILE A 104 -2.11 -12.62 -10.09
CA ILE A 104 -0.73 -12.92 -10.50
C ILE A 104 -0.71 -14.13 -11.45
N ALA A 105 -1.45 -15.18 -11.14
CA ALA A 105 -1.52 -16.38 -11.99
C ALA A 105 -2.09 -16.06 -13.37
N GLU A 106 -3.18 -15.29 -13.43
CA GLU A 106 -3.78 -14.77 -14.66
C GLU A 106 -2.73 -14.00 -15.47
N HIS A 107 -2.02 -13.06 -14.83
CA HIS A 107 -0.97 -12.29 -15.49
C HIS A 107 0.12 -13.18 -16.11
N LEU A 108 0.58 -14.21 -15.39
CA LEU A 108 1.61 -15.14 -15.86
C LEU A 108 1.11 -16.03 -17.01
N ILE A 109 -0.13 -16.51 -16.93
CA ILE A 109 -0.79 -17.28 -18.00
C ILE A 109 -0.91 -16.42 -19.26
N GLU A 110 -1.40 -15.20 -19.14
CA GLU A 110 -1.51 -14.27 -20.26
C GLU A 110 -0.15 -13.90 -20.84
N LEU A 111 0.88 -13.76 -20.01
CA LEU A 111 2.24 -13.50 -20.47
C LEU A 111 2.79 -14.66 -21.30
N TYR A 112 2.46 -15.91 -20.93
CA TYR A 112 2.89 -17.11 -21.65
C TYR A 112 2.17 -17.28 -22.99
N PHE A 113 0.84 -17.12 -23.02
CA PHE A 113 0.04 -17.36 -24.22
C PHE A 113 -0.10 -16.13 -25.14
N TRP A 114 -0.20 -14.92 -24.57
CA TRP A 114 -0.50 -13.67 -25.31
C TRP A 114 0.35 -12.47 -24.82
N PRO A 115 1.68 -12.53 -24.96
CA PRO A 115 2.59 -11.47 -24.46
C PRO A 115 2.31 -10.08 -25.05
N GLN A 116 1.72 -10.01 -26.25
CA GLN A 116 1.36 -8.76 -26.93
C GLN A 116 0.33 -7.95 -26.12
N MET A 117 -0.54 -8.60 -25.34
CA MET A 117 -1.53 -7.93 -24.50
C MET A 117 -0.89 -7.06 -23.41
N LYS A 118 0.35 -7.34 -23.03
CA LYS A 118 1.07 -6.57 -21.99
C LYS A 118 1.77 -5.32 -22.53
N GLN A 119 1.67 -5.06 -23.84
CA GLN A 119 2.28 -3.91 -24.50
C GLN A 119 1.35 -2.70 -24.62
N TYR A 120 0.07 -2.83 -24.21
CA TYR A 120 -0.89 -1.71 -24.23
C TYR A 120 -0.59 -0.69 -23.11
N ALA A 121 0.35 0.20 -23.37
CA ALA A 121 0.80 1.23 -22.43
C ALA A 121 -0.35 2.12 -21.91
N ASN A 122 -1.35 2.41 -22.73
CA ASN A 122 -2.51 3.22 -22.34
C ASN A 122 -3.32 2.59 -21.21
N ILE A 123 -3.49 1.26 -21.23
CA ILE A 123 -4.23 0.52 -20.19
C ILE A 123 -3.41 0.53 -18.89
N ALA A 124 -2.10 0.28 -19.00
CA ALA A 124 -1.20 0.35 -17.85
C ALA A 124 -1.19 1.76 -17.21
N LEU A 125 -1.13 2.82 -18.03
CA LEU A 125 -1.19 4.20 -17.56
C LEU A 125 -2.51 4.53 -16.88
N ALA A 126 -3.65 4.09 -17.44
CA ALA A 126 -4.96 4.27 -16.81
C ALA A 126 -5.01 3.56 -15.44
N GLY A 127 -4.47 2.34 -15.34
CA GLY A 127 -4.34 1.61 -14.08
C GLY A 127 -3.50 2.35 -13.05
N ILE A 128 -2.34 2.89 -13.45
CA ILE A 128 -1.47 3.69 -12.57
C ILE A 128 -2.22 4.92 -12.05
N VAL A 129 -2.91 5.66 -12.92
CA VAL A 129 -3.70 6.84 -12.53
C VAL A 129 -4.78 6.46 -11.51
N LEU A 130 -5.51 5.36 -11.75
CA LEU A 130 -6.54 4.89 -10.83
C LEU A 130 -5.98 4.49 -9.47
N VAL A 131 -4.86 3.76 -9.43
CA VAL A 131 -4.21 3.34 -8.18
C VAL A 131 -3.70 4.54 -7.39
N VAL A 132 -3.06 5.50 -8.04
CA VAL A 132 -2.58 6.73 -7.38
C VAL A 132 -3.74 7.56 -6.84
N ALA A 133 -4.82 7.72 -7.61
CA ALA A 133 -6.01 8.45 -7.17
C ALA A 133 -6.69 7.75 -5.97
N GLY A 134 -6.87 6.44 -6.05
CA GLY A 134 -7.46 5.63 -4.97
C GLY A 134 -6.61 5.65 -3.70
N GLN A 135 -5.30 5.48 -3.82
CA GLN A 135 -4.39 5.56 -2.67
C GLN A 135 -4.39 6.95 -2.03
N THR A 136 -4.39 8.01 -2.85
CA THR A 136 -4.47 9.38 -2.35
C THR A 136 -5.76 9.62 -1.57
N MET A 137 -6.89 9.21 -2.13
CA MET A 137 -8.19 9.31 -1.46
C MET A 137 -8.20 8.55 -0.13
N ARG A 138 -7.63 7.33 -0.11
CA ARG A 138 -7.50 6.51 1.09
C ARG A 138 -6.67 7.22 2.16
N THR A 139 -5.48 7.69 1.82
CA THR A 139 -4.60 8.41 2.75
C THR A 139 -5.28 9.67 3.29
N LEU A 140 -5.94 10.46 2.44
CA LEU A 140 -6.70 11.62 2.88
C LEU A 140 -7.85 11.23 3.82
N ALA A 141 -8.59 10.15 3.54
CA ALA A 141 -9.65 9.68 4.43
C ALA A 141 -9.10 9.31 5.82
N MET A 142 -7.98 8.59 5.89
CA MET A 142 -7.30 8.26 7.16
C MET A 142 -6.83 9.51 7.91
N VAL A 143 -6.22 10.47 7.21
CA VAL A 143 -5.75 11.74 7.80
C VAL A 143 -6.92 12.57 8.35
N HIS A 144 -8.02 12.69 7.61
CA HIS A 144 -9.17 13.48 8.05
C HIS A 144 -9.93 12.80 9.19
N SER A 145 -10.00 11.47 9.22
CA SER A 145 -10.67 10.74 10.29
C SER A 145 -9.81 10.61 11.55
N GLY A 146 -8.48 10.55 11.43
CA GLY A 146 -7.54 10.53 12.55
C GLY A 146 -7.85 9.41 13.55
N SER A 147 -8.02 9.78 14.83
CA SER A 147 -8.39 8.85 15.92
C SER A 147 -9.76 8.18 15.74
N ASN A 148 -10.65 8.77 14.94
CA ASN A 148 -11.94 8.17 14.60
C ASN A 148 -11.79 7.01 13.61
N PHE A 149 -10.65 6.92 12.88
CA PHE A 149 -10.38 5.81 11.98
C PHE A 149 -10.25 4.48 12.71
N SER A 150 -10.68 3.40 12.06
CA SER A 150 -10.58 2.05 12.57
C SER A 150 -10.51 1.08 11.40
N HIS A 151 -9.49 0.21 11.37
CA HIS A 151 -9.40 -0.86 10.37
C HIS A 151 -10.55 -1.86 10.45
N LYS A 152 -11.19 -1.98 11.62
CA LYS A 152 -12.37 -2.82 11.85
C LYS A 152 -13.60 -1.95 12.03
N VAL A 153 -14.72 -2.35 11.41
CA VAL A 153 -16.02 -1.68 11.59
C VAL A 153 -16.43 -1.76 13.06
N ALA A 154 -16.59 -0.59 13.69
CA ALA A 154 -17.00 -0.51 15.08
C ALA A 154 -18.52 -0.70 15.20
N ILE A 155 -18.95 -1.75 15.89
CA ILE A 155 -20.37 -2.07 16.10
C ILE A 155 -20.96 -1.22 17.24
N LYS A 156 -20.13 -0.74 18.17
CA LYS A 156 -20.54 0.13 19.29
C LYS A 156 -19.89 1.50 19.16
N LYS A 157 -20.70 2.56 19.35
CA LYS A 157 -20.22 3.94 19.41
C LYS A 157 -19.40 4.15 20.69
N ARG A 158 -18.20 4.70 20.56
CA ARG A 158 -17.33 5.06 21.68
C ARG A 158 -17.58 6.50 22.10
N ALA A 159 -17.21 6.86 23.33
CA ALA A 159 -17.41 8.19 23.87
C ALA A 159 -16.58 9.27 23.13
N ASP A 160 -15.42 8.88 22.60
CA ASP A 160 -14.48 9.71 21.83
C ASP A 160 -14.79 9.75 20.32
N HIS A 161 -15.81 9.01 19.86
CA HIS A 161 -16.10 8.87 18.43
C HIS A 161 -17.03 9.99 17.93
N GLU A 162 -16.48 10.86 17.10
CA GLU A 162 -17.20 11.96 16.47
C GLU A 162 -17.39 11.73 14.96
N LEU A 163 -18.49 12.26 14.43
CA LEU A 163 -18.77 12.17 13.00
C LEU A 163 -17.94 13.18 12.23
N VAL A 164 -16.94 12.69 11.50
CA VAL A 164 -16.09 13.52 10.65
C VAL A 164 -16.82 13.87 9.34
N ARG A 165 -17.13 15.15 9.15
CA ARG A 165 -17.77 15.69 7.93
C ARG A 165 -16.87 16.60 7.10
N SER A 166 -15.61 16.77 7.51
CA SER A 166 -14.63 17.63 6.85
C SER A 166 -13.84 16.89 5.75
N GLY A 167 -13.26 17.65 4.83
CA GLY A 167 -12.39 17.12 3.78
C GLY A 167 -13.10 16.17 2.80
N VAL A 168 -12.49 15.00 2.56
CA VAL A 168 -13.00 13.98 1.62
C VAL A 168 -14.40 13.49 1.99
N TYR A 169 -14.70 13.41 3.29
CA TYR A 169 -16.00 12.96 3.79
C TYR A 169 -17.16 13.91 3.45
N ARG A 170 -16.88 15.14 3.01
CA ARG A 170 -17.91 16.05 2.47
C ARG A 170 -18.41 15.61 1.10
N TYR A 171 -17.53 15.02 0.29
CA TYR A 171 -17.79 14.69 -1.11
C TYR A 171 -18.18 13.22 -1.31
N VAL A 172 -17.64 12.33 -0.47
CA VAL A 172 -17.81 10.86 -0.57
C VAL A 172 -18.62 10.32 0.61
N TYR A 173 -19.64 11.06 1.05
CA TYR A 173 -20.45 10.67 2.21
C TYR A 173 -21.31 9.45 1.87
N CYS A 174 -21.01 8.31 2.49
CA CYS A 174 -21.92 7.16 2.51
C CYS A 174 -22.92 7.37 3.67
N ARG A 175 -24.19 7.64 3.37
CA ARG A 175 -25.27 7.58 4.37
C ARG A 175 -25.42 6.12 4.78
N VAL A 176 -24.98 5.80 6.00
CA VAL A 176 -25.45 4.63 6.75
C VAL A 176 -26.56 5.10 7.68
#